data_AF-A0A0N0SYA0-F1
#
_entry.id   AF-A0A0N0SYA0-F1
#
_cell.length_a   1.000
_cell.length_b   1.000
_cell.length_c   1.000
_cell.angle_alpha   90.00
_cell.angle_beta   90.00
_cell.angle_gamma   90.00
#
_symmetry.space_group_name_H-M   'P 1'
#
loop_
_entity.id
_entity.type
_entity.pdbx_description
1 polymer ?
#
loop_
_entity_poly.entity_id
_entity_poly.type
_entity_poly.pdbx_seq_one_letter_code
_entity_poly.pdbx_strand_id
1 'polypeptide(L)' 'ERYKHRAGIEGTISQAVARCGMRRTRYTGLRKTHLQHVMTACAVNLIRIDAWNTGIPLTATRVSHFTRLRTPATLK' A
#
# COMPACT_ATOMS: atom_id res chain seq x y z
N GLU A 1 -1.88 -8.00 17.16
CA GLU A 1 -2.89 -8.30 16.14
C GLU A 1 -3.48 -7.08 15.41
N ARG A 2 -4.22 -6.17 16.06
CA ARG A 2 -4.89 -5.02 15.36
C ARG A 2 -3.97 -4.16 14.46
N TYR A 3 -2.72 -3.94 14.88
CA TYR A 3 -1.75 -3.18 14.07
C TYR A 3 -1.27 -3.92 12.81
N LYS A 4 -1.18 -5.26 12.83
CA LYS A 4 -0.77 -6.06 11.66
C LYS A 4 -1.75 -5.89 10.49
N HIS A 5 -3.04 -5.82 10.80
CA HIS A 5 -4.09 -5.58 9.81
C HIS A 5 -3.95 -4.19 9.15
N ARG A 6 -3.63 -3.17 9.95
CA ARG A 6 -3.43 -1.80 9.46
C ARG A 6 -2.11 -1.64 8.69
N ALA A 7 -1.05 -2.31 9.11
CA ALA A 7 0.25 -2.28 8.45
C ALA A 7 0.18 -2.78 7.00
N GLY A 8 -0.64 -3.80 6.70
CA GLY A 8 -0.85 -4.27 5.33
C GLY A 8 -1.54 -3.25 4.43
N ILE A 9 -2.53 -2.53 4.97
CA ILE A 9 -3.24 -1.45 4.24
C ILE A 9 -2.30 -0.26 4.01
N GLU A 10 -1.58 0.17 5.04
CA GLU A 10 -0.61 1.28 4.97
C GLU A 10 0.52 0.98 3.97
N GLY A 11 1.02 -0.25 3.93
CA GLY A 11 2.01 -0.69 2.94
C GLY A 11 1.50 -0.61 1.50
N THR A 12 0.25 -0.99 1.27
CA THR A 12 -0.38 -0.93 -0.06
C THR A 12 -0.60 0.52 -0.52
N ILE A 13 -1.06 1.40 0.38
CA ILE A 13 -1.20 2.84 0.09
C ILE A 13 0.16 3.46 -0.22
N SER A 14 1.19 3.12 0.55
CA SER A 14 2.56 3.59 0.32
C SER A 14 3.07 3.17 -1.06
N GLN A 15 2.84 1.91 -1.46
CA GLN A 15 3.21 1.40 -2.78
C GLN A 15 2.47 2.13 -3.91
N ALA A 16 1.16 2.32 -3.78
CA ALA A 16 0.35 3.03 -4.77
C ALA A 16 0.80 4.49 -4.95
N VAL A 17 1.17 5.17 -3.86
CA VAL A 17 1.69 6.54 -3.91
C VAL A 17 3.09 6.58 -4.52
N ALA A 18 4.01 5.75 -4.03
CA ALA A 18 5.43 5.82 -4.38
C ALA A 18 5.72 5.29 -5.79
N ARG A 19 5.02 4.23 -6.23
CA ARG A 19 5.29 3.54 -7.50
C ARG A 19 4.33 3.91 -8.62
N CYS A 20 3.10 4.28 -8.29
CA CYS A 20 2.06 4.57 -9.28
C CYS A 20 1.57 6.03 -9.28
N GLY A 21 2.10 6.89 -8.40
CA GLY A 21 1.77 8.32 -8.40
C GLY A 21 0.32 8.64 -8.04
N MET A 22 -0.33 7.82 -7.20
CA MET A 22 -1.77 7.88 -6.91
C MET A 22 -2.28 9.26 -6.41
N ARG A 23 -1.42 10.10 -5.82
CA ARG A 23 -1.84 11.38 -5.23
C ARG A 23 -2.33 12.41 -6.25
N ARG A 24 -1.89 12.30 -7.51
CA ARG A 24 -2.24 13.28 -8.54
C ARG A 24 -2.67 12.59 -9.82
N THR A 25 -3.77 13.06 -10.37
CA THR A 25 -4.20 12.72 -11.72
C THR A 25 -3.85 13.84 -12.68
N ARG A 26 -3.33 13.49 -13.86
CA ARG A 26 -3.10 14.45 -14.95
C ARG A 26 -4.40 14.83 -15.66
N TYR A 27 -5.47 14.07 -15.43
CA TYR A 27 -6.74 14.23 -16.11
C TYR A 27 -7.71 15.08 -15.29
N THR A 28 -8.46 15.93 -15.99
CA THR A 28 -9.54 16.73 -15.42
C THR A 28 -10.88 16.00 -15.56
N GLY A 29 -11.64 15.95 -14.48
CA GLY A 29 -12.98 15.34 -14.43
C GLY A 29 -13.03 13.96 -13.75
N LEU A 30 -14.08 13.75 -12.94
CA LEU A 30 -14.24 12.59 -12.05
C LEU A 30 -14.14 11.23 -12.77
N ARG A 31 -14.71 11.11 -13.98
CA ARG A 31 -14.69 9.86 -14.75
C ARG A 31 -13.27 9.43 -15.12
N LYS A 32 -12.43 10.39 -15.55
CA LYS A 32 -11.03 10.11 -15.93
C LYS A 32 -10.17 9.83 -14.70
N THR A 33 -10.41 10.56 -13.61
CA THR A 33 -9.78 10.32 -12.31
C THR A 33 -10.12 8.92 -11.78
N HIS A 34 -11.39 8.51 -11.88
CA HIS A 34 -11.83 7.17 -11.47
C HIS A 34 -11.11 6.09 -12.27
N LEU A 35 -11.03 6.23 -13.60
CA LEU A 35 -10.29 5.29 -14.45
C LEU A 35 -8.81 5.19 -14.04
N GLN A 36 -8.15 6.32 -13.77
CA GLN A 36 -6.77 6.31 -13.29
C GLN A 36 -6.63 5.55 -11.96
N HIS A 37 -7.56 5.74 -11.02
CA HIS A 37 -7.53 5.01 -9.74
C HIS A 37 -7.74 3.50 -9.92
N VAL A 38 -8.67 3.08 -10.78
CA VAL A 38 -8.89 1.66 -11.09
C VAL A 38 -7.64 1.05 -11.73
N MET A 39 -7.04 1.73 -12.70
CA MET A 39 -5.79 1.27 -13.33
C MET A 39 -4.63 1.22 -12.32
N THR A 40 -4.57 2.17 -11.40
CA THR A 40 -3.57 2.19 -10.31
C THR A 40 -3.76 0.99 -9.37
N ALA A 41 -4.99 0.69 -8.97
CA ALA A 41 -5.30 -0.48 -8.15
C ALA A 41 -4.93 -1.79 -8.86
N CYS A 42 -5.23 -1.88 -10.16
CA CYS A 42 -4.84 -3.02 -10.99
C CYS A 42 -3.32 -3.19 -11.05
N ALA A 43 -2.56 -2.11 -11.31
CA ALA A 43 -1.11 -2.13 -11.34
C ALA A 43 -0.50 -2.61 -10.01
N VAL A 44 -1.02 -2.14 -8.87
CA VAL A 44 -0.57 -2.58 -7.55
C VAL A 44 -0.82 -4.08 -7.35
N ASN A 45 -1.97 -4.60 -7.76
CA ASN A 45 -2.26 -6.04 -7.69
C ASN A 45 -1.30 -6.86 -8.57
N LEU A 46 -1.01 -6.41 -9.79
CA LEU A 46 -0.06 -7.08 -10.68
C LEU A 46 1.35 -7.14 -10.10
N ILE A 47 1.85 -6.04 -9.54
CA ILE A 47 3.16 -6.01 -8.87
C ILE A 47 3.21 -6.98 -7.69
N ARG A 48 2.09 -7.15 -6.97
CA ARG A 48 2.01 -8.08 -5.85
C ARG A 48 1.99 -9.54 -6.29
N ILE A 49 1.29 -9.84 -7.37
CA ILE A 49 1.28 -11.19 -7.97
C ILE A 49 2.67 -11.54 -8.51
N ASP A 50 3.31 -10.61 -9.20
CA ASP A 50 4.67 -10.78 -9.72
C ASP A 50 5.69 -11.08 -8.59
N ALA A 51 5.63 -10.31 -7.51
CA ALA A 51 6.48 -10.52 -6.35
C ALA A 51 6.21 -11.85 -5.64
N TRP A 52 4.93 -12.27 -5.54
CA TRP A 52 4.55 -13.58 -5.01
C TRP A 52 5.14 -14.71 -5.86
N ASN A 53 5.01 -14.62 -7.18
CA ASN A 53 5.53 -15.64 -8.10
C ASN A 53 7.06 -15.71 -8.09
N THR A 54 7.74 -14.58 -7.93
CA THR A 54 9.21 -14.52 -7.93
C THR A 54 9.82 -14.80 -6.56
N GLY A 55 9.01 -14.92 -5.50
CA GLY A 55 9.46 -15.09 -4.12
C GLY A 55 10.24 -13.89 -3.57
N ILE A 56 10.26 -12.76 -4.29
CA ILE A 56 10.92 -11.53 -3.85
C ILE A 56 9.95 -10.79 -2.94
N PRO A 57 10.25 -10.61 -1.65
CA PRO A 57 9.38 -9.82 -0.79
C PRO A 57 9.32 -8.38 -1.33
N LEU A 58 8.11 -7.85 -1.54
CA LEU A 58 7.95 -6.41 -1.77
C LEU A 58 8.66 -5.69 -0.64
N THR A 59 9.65 -4.87 -1.00
CA THR A 59 10.51 -4.05 -0.13
C THR A 59 9.94 -3.84 1.27
N ALA A 60 10.78 -4.12 2.28
CA ALA A 60 10.44 -4.00 3.70
C ALA A 60 9.56 -2.77 3.97
N THR A 61 8.36 -3.01 4.51
CA THR A 61 7.41 -1.94 4.83
C THR A 61 8.10 -0.97 5.79
N ARG A 62 8.22 0.30 5.37
CA ARG A 62 8.81 1.34 6.23
C ARG A 62 8.03 1.37 7.53
N VAL A 63 8.68 1.07 8.65
CA VAL A 63 8.08 1.11 9.98
C VAL A 63 7.67 2.56 10.26
N SER A 64 6.36 2.82 10.32
CA SER A 64 5.87 4.17 10.58
C SER A 64 6.12 4.57 12.04
N HIS A 65 6.28 5.86 12.32
CA HIS A 65 6.45 6.37 13.68
C HIS A 65 5.32 5.92 14.64
N PHE A 66 4.13 5.65 14.10
CA PHE A 66 2.99 5.13 14.85
C PHE A 66 3.27 3.76 15.50
N THR A 67 4.17 2.96 14.94
CA THR A 67 4.62 1.70 15.54
C THR A 67 5.23 1.91 16.92
N ARG A 68 5.85 3.07 17.19
CA ARG A 68 6.41 3.42 18.50
C ARG A 68 5.35 3.64 19.58
N LEU A 69 4.12 3.94 19.18
CA LEU A 69 2.97 4.09 20.09
C LEU A 69 2.28 2.75 20.35
N ARG A 70 2.72 1.66 19.70
CA ARG A 70 2.20 0.33 19.96
C ARG A 70 2.68 -0.11 21.35
N THR A 71 1.78 -0.03 22.33
CA THR A 71 1.99 -0.63 23.64
C THR A 71 2.35 -2.10 23.43
N PRO A 72 3.46 -2.61 24.01
CA PRO A 72 3.73 -4.04 23.99
C PRO A 72 2.52 -4.73 24.61
N ALA A 73 2.01 -5.76 23.95
CA ALA A 73 0.91 -6.54 24.50
C ALA A 73 1.43 -7.13 25.81
N THR A 74 0.96 -6.59 26.93
CA THR A 74 1.30 -7.07 28.25
C THR A 74 0.93 -8.55 28.31
N LEU A 75 1.92 -9.34 28.68
CA LEU A 75 1.87 -10.80 28.83
C LEU A 75 0.63 -11.21 29.63
N LYS A 76 -0.06 -12.24 29.15
CA LYS A 76 -0.74 -13.21 30.01
C LYS A 76 0.06 -14.50 29.93
#